data_AF-F8AVI2-F1
#
_entry.id   AF-F8AVI2-F1
#
_cell.length_a   1.000
_cell.length_b   1.000
_cell.length_c   1.000
_cell.angle_alpha   90.00
_cell.angle_beta   90.00
_cell.angle_gamma   90.00
#
_symmetry.space_group_name_H-M   'P 1'
#
loop_
_entity.id
_entity.type
_entity.pdbx_description
1 polymer ?
#
loop_
_entity_poly.entity_id
_entity_poly.type
_entity_poly.pdbx_seq_one_letter_code
_entity_poly.pdbx_strand_id
1 'polypeptide(L)'
;MRDPAPGTVSADLEASSCEFETPYAEPGPGVTGGHRQIRWHAVEPAFLDVVQPDIMTGYANLAAAGCTEIVAHPFFLFDGSHTSRDIPAALARARERFPHTRWTLTAPLGLHPGVLTAVTARIDDALTGHAFAPDEPWPDGLR
;
A
#
# COMPACT_ATOMS: atom_id res chain seq x y z
N MET A 1 -5.07 30.84 -48.48
CA MET A 1 -5.92 30.23 -47.43
C MET A 1 -4.97 29.49 -46.50
N ARG A 2 -4.56 30.12 -45.40
CA ARG A 2 -3.55 29.59 -44.47
C ARG A 2 -4.21 28.66 -43.46
N ASP A 3 -3.61 27.51 -43.24
CA ASP A 3 -3.95 26.53 -42.21
C ASP A 3 -3.76 27.14 -40.80
N PRO A 4 -4.64 26.90 -39.82
CA PRO A 4 -4.40 27.30 -38.44
C PRO A 4 -3.48 26.29 -37.72
N ALA A 5 -2.55 26.82 -36.91
CA ALA A 5 -1.63 26.04 -36.07
C ALA A 5 -2.36 25.30 -34.93
N PRO A 6 -1.85 24.15 -34.46
CA PRO A 6 -2.46 23.42 -33.35
C PRO A 6 -2.27 24.18 -32.03
N GLY A 7 -3.38 24.36 -31.31
CA GLY A 7 -3.45 25.05 -30.03
C GLY A 7 -2.71 24.29 -28.93
N THR A 8 -1.96 25.06 -28.15
CA THR A 8 -1.36 24.62 -26.88
C THR A 8 -2.47 24.36 -25.86
N VAL A 9 -2.60 23.12 -25.39
CA VAL A 9 -3.40 22.81 -24.19
C VAL A 9 -2.47 22.96 -22.99
N SER A 10 -2.67 24.04 -22.21
CA SER A 10 -2.07 24.16 -20.88
C SER A 10 -2.66 23.07 -20.01
N ALA A 11 -1.83 22.16 -19.51
CA ALA A 11 -2.22 21.20 -18.50
C ALA A 11 -2.05 21.88 -17.14
N ASP A 12 -3.07 22.63 -16.73
CA ASP A 12 -3.20 23.08 -15.34
C ASP A 12 -3.59 21.86 -14.49
N LEU A 13 -2.60 21.05 -14.13
CA LEU A 13 -2.74 20.05 -13.07
C LEU A 13 -2.68 20.76 -11.72
N GLU A 14 -3.82 21.31 -11.31
CA GLU A 14 -4.08 21.57 -9.90
C GLU A 14 -4.02 20.22 -9.17
N ALA A 15 -3.03 20.07 -8.29
CA ALA A 15 -2.90 18.93 -7.40
C ALA A 15 -4.09 18.91 -6.44
N SER A 16 -5.18 18.28 -6.87
CA SER A 16 -6.30 17.94 -5.99
C SER A 16 -5.79 16.90 -5.00
N SER A 17 -5.40 17.37 -3.82
CA SER A 17 -5.14 16.55 -2.64
C SER A 17 -6.37 15.72 -2.33
N CYS A 18 -6.40 14.48 -2.84
CA CYS A 18 -7.34 13.46 -2.41
C CYS A 18 -7.05 13.17 -0.94
N GLU A 19 -7.86 13.74 -0.06
CA GLU A 19 -7.91 13.34 1.34
C GLU A 19 -8.57 11.95 1.40
N PHE A 20 -7.74 10.92 1.50
CA PHE A 20 -8.20 9.56 1.76
C PHE A 20 -8.50 9.46 3.26
N GLU A 21 -9.74 9.78 3.65
CA GLU A 21 -10.18 9.55 5.04
C GLU A 21 -10.16 8.05 5.33
N THR A 22 -9.17 7.60 6.12
CA THR A 22 -9.09 6.21 6.55
C THR A 22 -10.09 5.98 7.70
N PRO A 23 -11.02 5.02 7.60
CA PRO A 23 -12.02 4.73 8.66
C PRO A 23 -11.43 4.02 9.89
N TYR A 24 -10.10 3.84 9.95
CA TYR A 24 -9.43 3.24 11.11
C TYR A 24 -9.06 4.35 12.08
N ALA A 25 -9.63 4.27 13.30
CA ALA A 25 -9.34 5.18 14.40
C ALA A 25 -7.84 5.44 14.57
N GLU A 26 -7.50 6.65 14.99
CA GLU A 26 -6.15 7.06 15.41
C GLU A 26 -5.50 5.94 16.23
N PRO A 27 -4.22 5.61 15.98
CA PRO A 27 -3.54 4.56 16.73
C PRO A 27 -3.70 4.83 18.22
N GLY A 28 -4.31 3.87 18.93
CA GLY A 28 -4.52 3.96 20.37
C GLY A 28 -3.20 4.25 21.11
N PRO A 29 -3.27 4.81 22.33
CA PRO A 29 -2.09 5.23 23.08
C PRO A 29 -1.18 4.01 23.35
N GLY A 30 -0.14 3.85 22.54
CA GLY A 30 0.74 2.68 22.62
C GLY A 30 1.61 2.42 21.39
N VAL A 31 1.22 2.86 20.19
CA VAL A 31 2.07 2.73 18.98
C VAL A 31 2.87 4.01 18.74
N THR A 32 3.72 4.38 19.71
CA THR A 32 4.71 5.46 19.56
C THR A 32 6.11 4.92 19.79
N GLY A 33 6.51 3.96 18.96
CA GLY A 33 7.92 3.85 18.61
C GLY A 33 8.29 5.10 17.81
N GLY A 34 9.43 5.73 18.09
CA GLY A 34 9.87 7.02 17.54
C GLY A 34 10.16 7.04 16.02
N HIS A 35 9.21 6.58 15.21
CA HIS A 35 9.26 6.65 13.77
C HIS A 35 8.89 8.07 13.34
N ARG A 36 9.84 8.74 12.70
CA ARG A 36 9.59 10.02 12.05
C ARG A 36 8.54 9.79 10.95
N GLN A 37 7.43 10.53 11.02
CA GLN A 37 6.41 10.52 9.98
C GLN A 37 7.00 11.16 8.71
N ILE A 38 7.20 10.34 7.69
CA ILE A 38 7.61 10.79 6.36
C ILE A 38 6.35 10.96 5.52
N ARG A 39 6.23 12.10 4.83
CA ARG A 39 5.17 12.29 3.84
C ARG A 39 5.59 11.62 2.54
N TRP A 40 4.72 10.77 2.01
CA TRP A 40 4.90 10.12 0.72
C TRP A 40 4.40 11.04 -0.40
N HIS A 41 5.06 11.02 -1.55
CA HIS A 41 4.63 11.80 -2.72
C HIS A 41 3.38 11.18 -3.37
N ALA A 42 3.38 9.85 -3.52
CA ALA A 42 2.28 9.06 -4.05
C ALA A 42 2.32 7.65 -3.46
N VAL A 43 1.19 6.94 -3.49
CA VAL A 43 1.04 5.54 -3.06
C VAL A 43 0.22 4.81 -4.11
N GLU A 44 0.71 3.66 -4.57
CA GLU A 44 0.03 2.81 -5.54
C GLU A 44 -0.18 1.41 -4.93
N PRO A 45 -1.38 0.82 -5.01
CA PRO A 45 -1.53 -0.61 -4.76
C PRO A 45 -0.80 -1.38 -5.85
N ALA A 46 -0.34 -2.59 -5.53
CA ALA A 46 0.24 -3.51 -6.50
C ALA A 46 0.02 -4.94 -6.04
N PHE A 47 -0.38 -5.79 -6.97
CA PHE A 47 -0.67 -7.19 -6.70
C PHE A 47 0.32 -8.09 -7.42
N LEU A 48 0.66 -9.22 -6.79
CA LEU A 48 1.60 -10.19 -7.38
C LEU A 48 0.92 -11.00 -8.49
N ASP A 49 -0.33 -11.41 -8.29
CA ASP A 49 -1.10 -12.24 -9.21
C ASP A 49 -2.60 -11.89 -9.20
N VAL A 50 -3.30 -12.34 -10.26
CA VAL A 50 -4.78 -12.35 -10.44
C VAL A 50 -5.45 -10.98 -10.60
N VAL A 51 -4.95 -9.93 -9.94
CA VAL A 51 -5.60 -8.62 -9.87
C VAL A 51 -4.67 -7.52 -10.40
N GLN A 52 -5.24 -6.48 -10.98
CA GLN A 52 -4.51 -5.28 -11.43
C GLN A 52 -4.71 -4.14 -10.43
N PRO A 53 -3.76 -3.19 -10.34
CA PRO A 53 -2.49 -3.14 -11.07
C PRO A 53 -1.46 -4.17 -10.57
N ASP A 54 -0.66 -4.73 -11.48
CA ASP A 54 0.50 -5.53 -11.11
C ASP A 54 1.67 -4.65 -10.60
N ILE A 55 2.72 -5.27 -10.07
CA ILE A 55 3.91 -4.56 -9.54
C ILE A 55 4.56 -3.66 -10.60
N MET A 56 4.63 -4.09 -11.85
CA MET A 56 5.21 -3.29 -12.93
C MET A 56 4.40 -2.02 -13.20
N THR A 57 3.07 -2.15 -13.19
CA THR A 57 2.13 -1.07 -13.46
C THR A 57 2.13 -0.06 -12.30
N GLY A 58 2.02 -0.53 -11.06
CA GLY A 58 2.11 0.36 -9.89
C GLY A 58 3.45 1.09 -9.82
N TYR A 59 4.56 0.40 -10.12
CA TYR A 59 5.89 1.04 -10.20
C TYR A 59 5.95 2.10 -11.30
N ALA A 60 5.42 1.80 -12.49
CA ALA A 60 5.39 2.73 -13.62
C ALA A 60 4.58 3.99 -13.29
N ASN A 61 3.44 3.85 -12.61
CA ASN A 61 2.62 4.97 -12.16
C ASN A 61 3.40 5.88 -11.20
N LEU A 62 4.09 5.31 -10.21
CA LEU A 62 4.93 6.08 -9.28
C LEU A 62 6.08 6.80 -10.00
N ALA A 63 6.76 6.12 -10.92
CA ALA A 63 7.83 6.72 -11.72
C ALA A 63 7.31 7.87 -12.60
N ALA A 64 6.14 7.69 -13.23
CA ALA A 64 5.49 8.73 -14.03
C ALA A 64 5.04 9.93 -13.19
N ALA A 65 4.68 9.71 -11.92
CA ALA A 65 4.42 10.76 -10.94
C ALA A 65 5.70 11.49 -10.46
N GLY A 66 6.88 11.13 -10.96
CA GLY A 66 8.15 11.77 -10.61
C GLY A 66 8.83 11.18 -9.37
N CYS A 67 8.37 10.04 -8.85
CA CYS A 67 9.02 9.38 -7.72
C CYS A 67 10.38 8.78 -8.14
N THR A 68 11.47 9.22 -7.50
CA THR A 68 12.81 8.65 -7.71
C THR A 68 13.18 7.60 -6.67
N GLU A 69 12.52 7.57 -5.53
CA GLU A 69 12.66 6.54 -4.50
C GLU A 69 11.32 5.85 -4.27
N ILE A 70 11.28 4.53 -4.49
CA ILE A 70 10.09 3.71 -4.39
C ILE A 70 10.28 2.72 -3.25
N VAL A 71 9.40 2.79 -2.25
CA VAL A 71 9.40 1.83 -1.14
C VAL A 71 8.27 0.84 -1.38
N ALA A 72 8.63 -0.41 -1.61
CA ALA A 72 7.67 -1.50 -1.73
C ALA A 72 7.44 -2.11 -0.33
N HIS A 73 6.19 -2.09 0.13
CA HIS A 73 5.78 -2.77 1.35
C HIS A 73 4.90 -3.99 0.99
N PRO A 74 5.33 -5.22 1.29
CA PRO A 74 4.50 -6.40 1.09
C PRO A 74 3.47 -6.49 2.23
N PHE A 75 2.19 -6.46 1.89
CA PHE A 75 1.11 -6.58 2.86
C PHE A 75 0.87 -8.04 3.28
N PHE A 76 1.87 -8.62 3.96
CA PHE A 76 1.86 -9.99 4.48
C PHE A 76 2.16 -10.00 5.98
N LEU A 77 1.58 -10.98 6.70
CA LEU A 77 1.88 -11.21 8.11
C LEU A 77 3.25 -11.87 8.32
N PHE A 78 3.66 -12.78 7.44
CA PHE A 78 4.91 -13.53 7.59
C PHE A 78 5.68 -13.57 6.29
N ASP A 79 6.99 -13.82 6.40
CA ASP A 79 7.86 -14.02 5.25
C ASP A 79 7.58 -15.38 4.58
N GLY A 80 7.81 -15.44 3.27
CA GLY A 80 7.58 -16.60 2.42
C GLY A 80 8.33 -16.50 1.09
N SER A 81 8.11 -17.48 0.20
CA SER A 81 8.78 -17.50 -1.11
C SER A 81 8.50 -16.25 -1.96
N HIS A 82 7.31 -15.67 -1.82
CA HIS A 82 6.89 -14.49 -2.59
C HIS A 82 7.66 -13.23 -2.21
N THR A 83 7.84 -12.97 -0.91
CA THR A 83 8.61 -11.80 -0.41
C THR A 83 10.10 -11.91 -0.68
N SER A 84 10.65 -13.13 -0.66
CA SER A 84 12.09 -13.36 -0.85
C SER A 84 12.52 -13.48 -2.31
N ARG A 85 11.60 -13.76 -3.25
CA ARG A 85 11.94 -14.02 -4.66
C ARG A 85 11.12 -13.23 -5.67
N ASP A 86 9.79 -13.36 -5.63
CA ASP A 86 8.95 -12.90 -6.74
C ASP A 86 8.80 -11.38 -6.76
N ILE A 87 8.58 -10.77 -5.59
CA ILE A 87 8.49 -9.30 -5.46
C ILE A 87 9.83 -8.63 -5.81
N PRO A 88 10.99 -9.03 -5.24
CA PRO A 88 12.29 -8.49 -5.67
C PRO A 88 12.54 -8.62 -7.17
N ALA A 89 12.19 -9.76 -7.79
CA ALA A 89 12.37 -9.97 -9.22
C ALA A 89 11.49 -9.03 -10.06
N ALA A 90 10.23 -8.81 -9.66
CA ALA A 90 9.34 -7.85 -10.32
C ALA A 90 9.87 -6.41 -10.20
N LEU A 91 10.31 -6.00 -9.01
CA LEU A 91 10.89 -4.67 -8.76
C LEU A 91 12.19 -4.45 -9.56
N ALA A 92 13.03 -5.48 -9.69
CA ALA A 92 14.24 -5.42 -10.50
C ALA A 92 13.91 -5.21 -11.99
N ARG A 93 12.93 -5.95 -12.54
CA ARG A 93 12.46 -5.76 -13.92
C ARG A 93 11.83 -4.37 -14.14
N ALA A 94 11.14 -3.83 -13.14
CA ALA A 94 10.61 -2.46 -13.21
C ALA A 94 11.72 -1.42 -13.30
N ARG A 95 12.74 -1.56 -12.45
CA ARG A 95 13.92 -0.70 -12.44
C ARG A 95 14.63 -0.65 -13.80
N GLU A 96 14.74 -1.78 -14.51
CA GLU A 96 15.35 -1.83 -15.85
C GLU A 96 14.66 -0.87 -16.83
N ARG A 97 13.34 -0.68 -16.72
CA ARG A 97 12.57 0.25 -17.55
C ARG A 97 12.62 1.70 -17.05
N PHE A 98 12.82 1.89 -15.74
CA PHE A 98 12.88 3.18 -15.08
C PHE A 98 14.22 3.39 -14.35
N PRO A 99 15.36 3.49 -15.07
CA PRO A 99 16.69 3.45 -14.47
C PRO A 99 17.05 4.65 -13.58
N HIS A 100 16.27 5.73 -13.65
CA HIS A 100 16.41 6.92 -12.80
C HIS A 100 15.87 6.71 -11.38
N THR A 101 15.17 5.61 -11.13
CA THR A 101 14.56 5.30 -9.84
C THR A 101 15.46 4.40 -8.99
N ARG A 102 15.18 4.35 -7.69
CA ARG A 102 15.70 3.34 -6.75
C ARG A 102 14.53 2.71 -6.03
N TRP A 103 14.70 1.46 -5.60
CA TRP A 103 13.68 0.78 -4.82
C TRP A 103 14.26 0.14 -3.55
N THR A 104 13.43 0.11 -2.52
CA THR A 104 13.66 -0.60 -1.25
C THR A 104 12.46 -1.49 -0.96
N LEU A 105 12.71 -2.75 -0.58
CA LEU A 105 11.67 -3.65 -0.10
C LEU A 105 11.74 -3.71 1.42
N THR A 106 10.63 -3.46 2.10
CA THR A 106 10.58 -3.56 3.57
C THR A 106 10.42 -5.01 4.01
N ALA A 107 10.65 -5.28 5.30
CA ALA A 107 10.12 -6.49 5.92
C ALA A 107 8.58 -6.52 5.81
N PRO A 108 7.95 -7.71 5.77
CA PRO A 108 6.52 -7.86 5.97
C PRO A 108 6.11 -7.42 7.39
N LEU A 109 4.81 -7.35 7.67
CA LEU A 109 4.28 -6.85 8.94
C LEU A 109 4.84 -7.61 10.15
N GLY A 110 4.96 -8.94 10.07
CA GLY A 110 5.59 -9.74 11.11
C GLY A 110 4.94 -9.57 12.49
N LEU A 111 5.76 -9.72 13.53
CA LEU A 111 5.39 -9.48 14.92
C LEU A 111 5.61 -8.00 15.32
N HIS A 112 5.33 -7.07 14.41
CA HIS A 112 5.42 -5.64 14.71
C HIS A 112 4.46 -5.28 15.87
N PRO A 113 4.84 -4.41 16.82
CA PRO A 113 4.01 -4.06 17.97
C PRO A 113 2.59 -3.63 17.59
N GLY A 114 2.42 -2.87 16.49
CA GLY A 114 1.10 -2.48 15.99
C GLY A 114 0.23 -3.66 15.52
N VAL A 115 0.82 -4.74 15.00
CA VAL A 115 0.09 -5.97 14.67
C VAL A 115 -0.37 -6.65 15.95
N LEU A 116 0.50 -6.75 16.96
CA LEU A 116 0.14 -7.31 18.25
C LEU A 116 -0.97 -6.48 18.93
N THR A 117 -0.88 -5.15 18.88
CA THR A 117 -1.94 -4.25 19.36
C THR A 117 -3.27 -4.53 18.64
N ALA A 118 -3.26 -4.69 17.32
CA ALA A 118 -4.47 -5.01 16.58
C ALA A 118 -5.05 -6.38 16.97
N VAL A 119 -4.20 -7.40 17.15
CA VAL A 119 -4.62 -8.74 17.59
C VAL A 119 -5.23 -8.70 18.99
N THR A 120 -4.57 -8.05 19.96
CA THR A 120 -5.10 -7.90 21.31
C THR A 120 -6.42 -7.15 21.31
N ALA A 121 -6.53 -6.07 20.54
CA ALA A 121 -7.79 -5.33 20.40
C ALA A 121 -8.92 -6.22 19.87
N ARG A 122 -8.68 -7.07 18.86
CA ARG A 122 -9.70 -8.01 18.35
C ARG A 122 -10.14 -9.04 19.39
N ILE A 123 -9.22 -9.48 20.26
CA ILE A 123 -9.54 -10.41 21.36
C ILE A 123 -10.41 -9.70 22.40
N ASP A 124 -10.04 -8.47 22.80
CA ASP A 124 -10.81 -7.67 23.75
C ASP A 124 -12.20 -7.34 23.21
N ASP A 125 -12.30 -6.99 21.92
CA ASP A 125 -13.57 -6.78 21.21
C ASP A 125 -14.46 -8.02 21.35
N ALA A 126 -13.91 -9.22 21.10
CA ALA A 126 -14.64 -10.48 21.21
C ALA A 126 -15.13 -10.77 22.64
N LEU A 127 -14.30 -10.48 23.66
CA LEU A 127 -14.64 -10.69 25.06
C LEU A 127 -15.65 -9.67 25.61
N THR A 128 -15.74 -8.49 24.99
CA THR A 128 -16.63 -7.39 25.42
C THR A 128 -17.91 -7.27 24.60
N GLY A 129 -18.19 -8.25 23.73
CA GLY A 129 -19.45 -8.33 22.97
C GLY A 129 -19.43 -7.65 21.60
N HIS A 130 -18.25 -7.28 21.10
CA HIS A 130 -18.00 -6.73 19.76
C HIS A 130 -17.28 -7.74 18.86
N ALA A 131 -17.58 -9.03 19.04
CA ALA A 131 -16.99 -10.11 18.24
C ALA A 131 -17.28 -9.92 16.74
N PHE A 132 -16.36 -10.40 15.90
CA PHE A 132 -16.58 -10.47 14.46
C PHE A 132 -17.84 -11.29 14.16
N ALA A 133 -18.81 -10.66 13.50
CA ALA A 133 -20.02 -11.31 13.02
C ALA A 133 -19.92 -11.42 11.49
N PRO A 134 -19.72 -12.63 10.94
CA PRO A 134 -19.75 -12.81 9.49
C PRO A 134 -21.13 -12.51 8.92
N ASP A 135 -21.19 -12.12 7.65
CA ASP A 135 -22.45 -11.87 6.93
C ASP A 135 -23.36 -13.12 6.90
N GLU A 136 -22.75 -14.30 6.86
CA GLU A 136 -23.42 -15.59 7.00
C GLU A 136 -23.03 -16.22 8.35
N PRO A 137 -23.99 -16.68 9.17
CA PRO A 137 -23.68 -17.27 10.46
C PRO A 137 -22.81 -18.52 10.30
N TRP A 138 -21.93 -18.74 11.28
CA TRP A 138 -21.08 -19.93 11.28
C TRP A 138 -21.91 -21.21 11.23
N PRO A 139 -21.47 -22.22 10.46
CA PRO A 139 -22.08 -23.54 10.53
C PRO A 139 -22.01 -24.09 11.96
N ASP A 140 -23.02 -24.88 12.33
CA ASP A 140 -23.14 -25.56 13.63
C ASP A 140 -23.17 -24.65 14.88
N GLY A 141 -23.50 -23.36 14.72
CA GLY A 141 -23.71 -22.44 15.84
C GLY A 141 -22.42 -22.05 16.57
N LEU A 142 -21.27 -22.23 15.92
CA LEU A 142 -19.97 -21.72 16.38
C LEU A 142 -20.00 -20.19 16.51
N ARG A 143 -19.24 -19.66 17.46
CA ARG A 143 -19.01 -18.22 17.69
C ARG A 143 -17.53 -17.96 17.78
#